data_AF-A0A7J3AN10-F1
#
_entry.id   AF-A0A7J3AN10-F1
#
_cell.length_a   1.000
_cell.length_b   1.000
_cell.length_c   1.000
_cell.angle_alpha   90.00
_cell.angle_beta   90.00
_cell.angle_gamma   90.00
#
_symmetry.space_group_name_H-M   'P 1'
#
loop_
_entity.id
_entity.type
_entity.pdbx_description
1 polymer ?
#
loop_
_entity_poly.entity_id
_entity_poly.type
_entity_poly.pdbx_seq_one_letter_code
_entity_poly.pdbx_strand_id
1 'polypeptide(L)'
;MLIGEAPGEQEDITGIPFVGRAGKFLDSVLADLGVDRSCVFITNVVRCRPPGNRKPTDEEISQCLPNLVAELKSVRPSIVVALGAVALKALT
;
A
#
# COMPACT_ATOMS: atom_id res chain seq x y z
N MET A 1 -6.68 -7.85 1.01
CA MET A 1 -6.22 -6.45 0.90
C MET A 1 -4.73 -6.42 1.16
N LEU A 2 -3.96 -5.77 0.28
CA LEU A 2 -2.50 -5.63 0.39
C LEU A 2 -2.18 -4.18 0.76
N ILE A 3 -1.34 -3.97 1.78
CA ILE A 3 -1.03 -2.63 2.30
C ILE A 3 0.48 -2.43 2.31
N GLY A 4 0.98 -1.45 1.55
CA GLY A 4 2.38 -1.03 1.55
C GLY A 4 2.66 0.21 2.39
N GLU A 5 3.87 0.74 2.27
CA GLU A 5 4.34 1.90 3.03
C GLU A 5 3.81 3.23 2.46
N ALA A 6 4.24 3.57 1.24
CA ALA A 6 3.99 4.86 0.59
C ALA A 6 4.07 4.74 -0.94
N PRO A 7 3.52 5.69 -1.71
CA PRO A 7 3.77 5.80 -3.14
C PRO A 7 5.26 6.02 -3.44
N GLY A 8 5.75 5.37 -4.48
CA GLY A 8 7.02 5.72 -5.11
C GLY A 8 6.81 6.78 -6.20
N GLU A 9 7.87 7.05 -6.96
CA GLU A 9 7.85 8.06 -8.02
C GLU A 9 6.81 7.79 -9.12
N GLN A 10 6.69 6.54 -9.56
CA GLN A 10 5.76 6.19 -10.64
C GLN A 10 4.32 6.23 -10.15
N GLU A 11 4.08 5.81 -8.91
CA GLU A 11 2.78 5.87 -8.26
C GLU A 11 2.34 7.34 -8.08
N ASP A 12 3.25 8.23 -7.71
CA ASP A 12 3.00 9.67 -7.53
C ASP A 12 2.62 10.36 -8.85
N ILE A 13 3.31 10.01 -9.95
CA ILE A 13 3.03 10.55 -11.29
C ILE A 13 1.71 10.03 -11.86
N THR A 14 1.42 8.75 -11.68
CA THR A 14 0.27 8.09 -12.32
C THR A 14 -1.00 8.08 -11.47
N GLY A 15 -0.87 8.27 -10.15
CA GLY A 15 -1.94 8.07 -9.19
C GLY A 15 -2.34 6.60 -8.98
N ILE A 16 -1.62 5.64 -9.57
CA ILE A 16 -1.93 4.21 -9.48
C ILE A 16 -0.97 3.54 -8.50
N PRO A 17 -1.44 2.81 -7.48
CA PRO A 17 -0.58 2.16 -6.52
C PRO A 17 0.17 0.97 -7.14
N PHE A 18 1.43 0.78 -6.72
CA PHE A 18 2.27 -0.37 -7.11
C PHE A 18 2.37 -0.55 -8.64
N VAL A 19 2.84 0.48 -9.36
CA VAL A 19 3.12 0.43 -10.81
C VAL A 19 4.61 0.51 -11.15
N GLY A 20 5.44 0.92 -10.17
CA GLY A 20 6.89 0.93 -10.27
C GLY A 20 7.49 -0.48 -10.19
N ARG A 21 8.82 -0.55 -10.01
CA ARG A 21 9.55 -1.83 -9.98
C ARG A 21 9.02 -2.81 -8.92
N ALA A 22 8.75 -2.32 -7.71
CA ALA A 22 8.20 -3.13 -6.63
C ALA A 22 6.78 -3.63 -6.97
N GLY A 23 5.99 -2.82 -7.67
CA GLY A 23 4.67 -3.20 -8.15
C GLY A 23 4.70 -4.32 -9.17
N LYS A 24 5.61 -4.25 -10.15
CA LYS A 24 5.82 -5.31 -11.13
C LYS A 24 6.27 -6.63 -10.50
N PHE A 25 7.10 -6.55 -9.45
CA PHE A 25 7.47 -7.74 -8.68
C PHE A 25 6.28 -8.32 -7.93
N LEU A 26 5.45 -7.47 -7.31
CA LEU A 26 4.20 -7.91 -6.69
C LEU A 26 3.28 -8.59 -7.72
N ASP A 27 3.18 -8.05 -8.93
CA ASP A 27 2.41 -8.66 -10.02
C ASP A 27 2.90 -10.06 -10.38
N SER A 28 4.22 -10.25 -10.50
CA SER A 28 4.77 -11.59 -10.74
C SER A 28 4.44 -12.56 -9.61
N VAL A 29 4.54 -12.12 -8.35
CA VAL A 29 4.22 -12.97 -7.20
C VAL A 29 2.74 -13.35 -7.17
N LEU A 30 1.84 -12.40 -7.46
CA LEU A 30 0.40 -12.67 -7.54
C LEU A 30 0.09 -13.65 -8.68
N ALA A 31 0.71 -13.46 -9.85
CA ALA A 31 0.56 -14.36 -10.99
C ALA A 31 1.04 -15.78 -10.68
N ASP A 32 2.20 -15.93 -10.02
CA ASP A 32 2.75 -17.23 -9.61
C ASP A 32 1.84 -17.95 -8.61
N LEU A 33 1.11 -17.21 -7.79
CA LEU A 33 0.11 -17.73 -6.84
C LEU A 33 -1.27 -17.95 -7.50
N GLY A 34 -1.44 -17.63 -8.78
CA GLY A 34 -2.72 -17.72 -9.48
C GLY A 34 -3.77 -16.71 -8.99
N VAL A 35 -3.33 -15.60 -8.39
CA VAL A 35 -4.20 -14.54 -7.87
C VAL A 35 -4.30 -13.42 -8.91
N ASP A 36 -5.50 -13.12 -9.38
CA ASP A 36 -5.75 -11.96 -10.25
C ASP A 36 -5.59 -10.66 -9.45
N ARG A 37 -4.71 -9.77 -9.92
CA ARG A 37 -4.51 -8.42 -9.35
C ARG A 37 -5.83 -7.65 -9.28
N SER A 38 -6.73 -7.83 -10.24
CA SER A 38 -8.03 -7.14 -10.26
C SER A 38 -8.93 -7.50 -9.08
N CYS A 39 -8.72 -8.69 -8.50
CA CYS A 39 -9.49 -9.22 -7.39
C CYS A 39 -8.92 -8.85 -6.02
N VAL A 40 -7.80 -8.11 -5.97
CA VAL A 40 -7.18 -7.64 -4.72
C VAL A 40 -7.22 -6.12 -4.63
N PHE A 41 -7.63 -5.63 -3.46
CA PHE A 41 -7.48 -4.21 -3.15
C PHE A 41 -6.06 -3.95 -2.65
N ILE A 42 -5.34 -3.02 -3.29
CA ILE A 42 -3.95 -2.66 -2.99
C ILE A 42 -3.90 -1.18 -2.62
N THR A 43 -3.26 -0.87 -1.49
CA THR A 43 -3.17 0.50 -0.95
C THR A 43 -1.87 0.70 -0.18
N ASN A 44 -1.66 1.90 0.38
CA ASN A 44 -0.52 2.26 1.23
C ASN A 44 -0.97 2.91 2.54
N VAL A 45 -0.11 2.86 3.55
CA VAL A 45 -0.31 3.56 4.83
C VAL A 45 -0.43 5.06 4.63
N VAL A 46 0.50 5.66 3.88
CA VAL A 46 0.42 7.08 3.48
C VAL A 46 0.04 7.22 2.00
N ARG A 47 -0.60 8.34 1.64
CA ARG A 47 -1.13 8.58 0.28
C ARG A 47 -0.22 9.39 -0.62
N CYS A 48 0.77 10.05 -0.04
CA CYS A 48 1.67 10.94 -0.74
C CYS A 48 3.08 10.36 -0.72
N ARG A 49 3.81 10.51 -1.82
CA ARG A 49 5.23 10.16 -1.88
C ARG A 49 6.03 11.06 -0.93
N PRO A 50 6.76 10.49 0.06
CA PRO A 50 7.64 11.29 0.90
C PRO A 50 8.82 11.85 0.09
N PRO A 51 9.33 13.05 0.41
CA PRO A 51 10.47 13.65 -0.29
C PRO A 51 11.67 12.70 -0.36
N GLY A 52 12.22 12.49 -1.55
CA GLY A 52 13.35 11.58 -1.76
C GLY A 52 13.03 10.09 -1.51
N ASN A 53 11.75 9.69 -1.50
CA ASN A 53 11.31 8.32 -1.16
C ASN A 53 11.79 7.87 0.23
N ARG A 54 11.95 8.82 1.17
CA ARG A 54 12.24 8.48 2.57
C ARG A 54 11.06 7.72 3.19
N LYS A 55 11.31 7.09 4.34
CA LYS A 55 10.22 6.55 5.14
C LYS A 55 9.30 7.68 5.64
N PRO A 56 7.97 7.47 5.68
CA PRO A 56 7.07 8.43 6.29
C PRO A 56 7.34 8.53 7.80
N THR A 57 7.17 9.72 8.36
CA THR A 57 7.29 9.94 9.81
C THR A 57 6.06 9.39 10.54
N ASP A 58 6.18 9.19 11.85
CA ASP A 58 5.05 8.76 12.67
C ASP A 58 3.90 9.79 12.63
N GLU A 59 4.22 11.08 12.49
CA GLU A 59 3.23 12.14 12.32
C GLU A 59 2.51 12.00 10.96
N GLU A 60 3.23 11.83 9.85
CA GLU A 60 2.64 11.63 8.52
C GLU A 60 1.75 10.38 8.47
N ILE A 61 2.18 9.30 9.12
CA ILE A 61 1.38 8.08 9.28
C ILE A 61 0.10 8.39 10.07
N SER A 62 0.22 9.04 11.22
CA SER A 62 -0.93 9.35 12.10
C SER A 62 -2.00 10.18 11.38
N GLN A 63 -1.57 11.13 10.54
CA GLN A 63 -2.49 11.99 9.77
C GLN A 63 -3.17 11.23 8.62
N CYS A 64 -2.49 10.26 8.00
CA CYS A 64 -3.08 9.44 6.93
C CYS A 64 -3.89 8.24 7.43
N LEU A 65 -3.68 7.80 8.67
CA LEU A 65 -4.32 6.60 9.23
C LEU A 65 -5.86 6.59 9.13
N PRO A 66 -6.58 7.72 9.34
CA PRO A 66 -8.04 7.76 9.17
C PRO A 66 -8.51 7.30 7.79
N ASN A 67 -7.75 7.59 6.73
CA ASN A 67 -8.07 7.14 5.37
C ASN A 67 -7.93 5.62 5.24
N LEU A 68 -6.85 5.05 5.79
CA LEU A 68 -6.65 3.60 5.78
C LEU A 68 -7.74 2.87 6.58
N VAL A 69 -8.14 3.42 7.72
CA VAL A 69 -9.23 2.88 8.54
C VAL A 69 -10.56 2.94 7.79
N ALA A 70 -10.83 4.02 7.06
CA ALA A 70 -12.03 4.14 6.23
C ALA A 70 -12.04 3.09 5.10
N GLU A 71 -10.91 2.86 4.44
CA GLU A 71 -10.77 1.81 3.43
C GLU A 71 -10.99 0.41 4.00
N LEU A 72 -10.37 0.09 5.15
CA LEU A 72 -10.57 -1.19 5.82
C LEU A 72 -12.06 -1.42 6.16
N LYS A 73 -12.76 -0.39 6.62
CA LYS A 73 -14.20 -0.44 6.91
C LYS A 73 -15.06 -0.55 5.66
N SER A 74 -14.65 0.03 4.54
CA SER A 74 -15.40 0.01 3.28
C SER A 74 -15.20 -1.32 2.54
N VAL A 75 -13.95 -1.73 2.35
CA VAL A 75 -13.57 -2.97 1.65
C VAL A 75 -13.93 -4.21 2.46
N ARG A 76 -13.90 -4.11 3.81
CA ARG A 76 -14.13 -5.23 4.76
C ARG A 76 -13.39 -6.51 4.34
N PRO A 77 -12.05 -6.45 4.18
CA PRO A 77 -11.29 -7.59 3.70
C PRO A 77 -11.29 -8.73 4.72
N SER A 78 -11.42 -9.97 4.25
CA SER A 78 -11.24 -11.16 5.11
C SER A 78 -9.78 -11.38 5.51
N ILE A 79 -8.84 -10.93 4.67
CA ILE A 79 -7.40 -11.06 4.90
C ILE A 79 -6.71 -9.73 4.55
N VAL A 80 -5.84 -9.28 5.43
CA VAL A 80 -4.94 -8.15 5.24
C VAL A 80 -3.50 -8.65 5.22
N VAL A 81 -2.73 -8.26 4.21
CA VAL A 81 -1.30 -8.57 4.11
C VAL A 81 -0.52 -7.27 4.22
N ALA A 82 0.29 -7.16 5.27
CA ALA A 82 1.19 -6.03 5.48
C ALA A 82 2.50 -6.24 4.70
N LEU A 83 2.77 -5.36 3.72
CA LEU A 83 3.96 -5.39 2.88
C LEU A 83 5.03 -4.47 3.49
N GLY A 84 5.73 -4.96 4.51
CA GLY A 84 6.85 -4.28 5.16
C GLY A 84 6.55 -3.75 6.56
N ALA A 85 7.60 -3.27 7.23
CA ALA A 85 7.55 -2.93 8.66
C ALA A 85 6.63 -1.74 8.98
N VAL A 86 6.58 -0.72 8.10
CA VAL A 86 5.70 0.44 8.31
C VAL A 86 4.22 0.04 8.19
N ALA A 87 3.89 -0.79 7.20
CA ALA A 87 2.53 -1.33 7.06
C ALA A 87 2.13 -2.18 8.28
N LEU A 88 3.04 -3.03 8.78
CA LEU A 88 2.80 -3.82 9.98
C LEU A 88 2.56 -2.92 11.21
N LYS A 89 3.45 -1.96 11.46
CA LYS A 89 3.34 -1.01 12.59
C LYS A 89 2.05 -0.18 12.52
N ALA A 90 1.56 0.16 11.33
CA ALA A 90 0.33 0.92 11.19
C ALA A 90 -0.93 0.09 11.47
N LEU A 91 -0.84 -1.24 11.43
CA LEU A 91 -1.96 -2.18 11.61
C LEU A 91 -2.01 -2.80 13.01
N THR A 92 -0.96 -2.66 13.82
CA THR A 92 -0.81 -3.26 15.15
C THR A 92 -0.46 -2.21 16.20
#